data_AF-A0A2N7DPL2-F1
#
_entry.id   AF-A0A2N7DPL2-F1
#
_cell.length_a   1.000
_cell.length_b   1.000
_cell.length_c   1.000
_cell.angle_alpha   90.00
_cell.angle_beta   90.00
_cell.angle_gamma   90.00
#
_symmetry.space_group_name_H-M   'P 1'
#
loop_
_entity.id
_entity.type
_entity.pdbx_description
1 polymer ?
#
loop_
_entity_poly.entity_id
_entity_poly.type
_entity_poly.pdbx_seq_one_letter_code
_entity_poly.pdbx_strand_id
1 'polypeptide(L)'
;MSLWKALYDVFEKEHARVEKHKGQQRALLFEIEANINFIAVGLKQGLSADQIVAGIDVDVFKQSMIQGYDFNRLTANSLLAKAIIDYPEFDKYIGKSSDELVANVYGKIFVLQKLMIAGRFEQGGKLKSLLRMLILVLFHLQGRALPKRKSS
;
A
#
# COMPACT_ATOMS: atom_id res chain seq x y z
N MET A 1 5.14 -6.92 44.79
CA MET A 1 5.52 -7.49 43.47
C MET A 1 7.04 -7.45 43.37
N SER A 2 7.71 -8.47 42.82
CA SER A 2 9.17 -8.42 42.65
C SER A 2 9.54 -7.50 41.48
N LEU A 3 10.69 -6.82 41.59
CA LEU A 3 11.28 -6.02 40.52
C LEU A 3 11.41 -6.83 39.21
N TRP A 4 11.77 -8.11 39.34
CA TRP A 4 11.85 -9.06 38.24
C TRP A 4 10.52 -9.27 37.51
N LYS A 5 9.40 -9.35 38.23
CA LYS A 5 8.07 -9.48 37.62
C LYS A 5 7.69 -8.22 36.84
N ALA A 6 7.97 -7.04 37.39
CA ALA A 6 7.71 -5.77 36.70
C ALA A 6 8.55 -5.62 35.42
N LEU A 7 9.82 -6.00 35.44
CA LEU A 7 10.69 -5.97 34.26
C LEU A 7 10.25 -6.98 33.19
N TYR A 8 9.83 -8.18 33.60
CA TYR A 8 9.31 -9.20 32.69
C TYR A 8 8.00 -8.77 32.03
N ASP A 9 7.06 -8.19 32.79
CA ASP A 9 5.78 -7.69 32.28
C ASP A 9 6.00 -6.55 31.25
N VAL A 10 7.02 -5.72 31.42
CA VAL A 10 7.41 -4.69 30.45
C VAL A 10 8.00 -5.33 29.19
N PHE A 11 8.89 -6.30 29.34
CA PHE A 11 9.49 -7.02 28.20
C PHE A 11 8.44 -7.76 27.37
N GLU A 12 7.52 -8.50 28.00
CA GLU A 12 6.44 -9.19 27.28
C GLU A 12 5.54 -8.23 26.52
N LYS A 13 5.17 -7.09 27.13
CA LYS A 13 4.35 -6.07 26.46
C LYS A 13 5.07 -5.49 25.25
N GLU A 14 6.36 -5.17 25.36
CA GLU A 14 7.15 -4.66 24.25
C GLU A 14 7.36 -5.73 23.16
N HIS A 15 7.60 -6.98 23.53
CA HIS A 15 7.72 -8.08 22.58
C HIS A 15 6.41 -8.33 21.80
N ALA A 16 5.29 -8.43 22.51
CA ALA A 16 3.97 -8.59 21.90
C ALA A 16 3.61 -7.41 20.98
N ARG A 17 3.98 -6.19 21.38
CA ARG A 17 3.85 -4.99 20.57
C ARG A 17 4.67 -5.10 19.28
N VAL A 18 5.95 -5.46 19.36
CA VAL A 18 6.84 -5.63 18.20
C VAL A 18 6.30 -6.69 17.23
N GLU A 19 5.88 -7.85 17.72
CA GLU A 19 5.34 -8.91 16.87
C GLU A 19 4.03 -8.52 16.20
N LYS A 20 3.13 -7.83 16.92
CA LYS A 20 1.91 -7.26 16.34
C LYS A 20 2.23 -6.30 15.20
N HIS A 21 3.21 -5.40 15.39
CA HIS A 21 3.64 -4.45 14.36
C HIS A 21 4.20 -5.15 13.12
N LYS A 22 5.07 -6.16 13.29
CA LYS A 22 5.61 -6.95 12.17
C LYS A 22 4.52 -7.73 11.45
N GLY A 23 3.50 -8.20 12.16
CA GLY A 23 2.33 -8.86 11.57
C GLY A 23 1.54 -7.89 10.69
N GLN A 24 1.27 -6.70 11.21
CA GLN A 24 0.51 -5.66 10.52
C GLN A 24 1.24 -5.12 9.27
N GLN A 25 2.55 -4.93 9.35
CA GLN A 25 3.40 -4.61 8.21
C GLN A 25 3.27 -5.64 7.08
N ARG A 26 3.41 -6.93 7.43
CA ARG A 26 3.31 -8.01 6.45
C ARG A 26 1.90 -8.10 5.85
N ALA A 27 0.87 -7.90 6.66
CA ALA A 27 -0.50 -7.91 6.19
C ALA A 27 -0.77 -6.81 5.15
N LEU A 28 -0.28 -5.59 5.36
CA LEU A 28 -0.49 -4.49 4.41
C LEU A 28 0.24 -4.75 3.09
N LEU A 29 1.49 -5.20 3.15
CA LEU A 29 2.25 -5.57 1.96
C LEU A 29 1.52 -6.66 1.17
N PHE A 30 0.98 -7.66 1.87
CA PHE A 30 0.21 -8.74 1.26
C PHE A 30 -1.09 -8.23 0.60
N GLU A 31 -1.83 -7.34 1.24
CA GLU A 31 -3.03 -6.72 0.63
C GLU A 31 -2.68 -5.95 -0.64
N ILE A 32 -1.59 -5.17 -0.63
CA ILE A 32 -1.13 -4.44 -1.81
C ILE A 32 -0.71 -5.41 -2.94
N GLU A 33 0.04 -6.46 -2.63
CA GLU A 33 0.46 -7.49 -3.60
C GLU A 33 -0.73 -8.24 -4.20
N ALA A 34 -1.69 -8.65 -3.37
CA ALA A 34 -2.92 -9.31 -3.78
C ALA A 34 -3.73 -8.41 -4.73
N ASN A 35 -3.88 -7.14 -4.39
CA ASN A 35 -4.56 -6.15 -5.23
C ASN A 35 -3.86 -5.93 -6.57
N ILE A 36 -2.52 -5.83 -6.59
CA ILE A 36 -1.75 -5.73 -7.83
C ILE A 36 -1.99 -6.95 -8.72
N ASN A 37 -1.90 -8.14 -8.15
CA ASN A 37 -2.10 -9.39 -8.88
C ASN A 37 -3.54 -9.48 -9.43
N PHE A 38 -4.54 -9.17 -8.60
CA PHE A 38 -5.94 -9.20 -9.02
C PHE A 38 -6.21 -8.22 -10.17
N ILE A 39 -5.73 -6.98 -10.08
CA ILE A 39 -5.89 -6.00 -11.16
C ILE A 39 -5.18 -6.47 -12.44
N ALA A 40 -3.95 -6.98 -12.34
CA ALA A 40 -3.19 -7.45 -13.49
C ALA A 40 -3.86 -8.64 -14.19
N VAL A 41 -4.30 -9.64 -13.42
CA VAL A 41 -5.02 -10.82 -13.93
C VAL A 41 -6.37 -10.41 -14.51
N GLY A 42 -7.14 -9.58 -13.81
CA GLY A 42 -8.45 -9.10 -14.28
C GLY A 42 -8.35 -8.34 -15.60
N LEU A 43 -7.35 -7.45 -15.74
CA LEU A 43 -7.07 -6.77 -17.00
C LEU A 43 -6.70 -7.75 -18.13
N LYS A 44 -5.88 -8.76 -17.84
CA LYS A 44 -5.48 -9.79 -18.82
C LYS A 44 -6.66 -10.67 -19.27
N GLN A 45 -7.59 -10.94 -18.37
CA GLN A 45 -8.80 -11.75 -18.63
C GLN A 45 -9.95 -10.92 -19.22
N GLY A 46 -9.78 -9.61 -19.41
CA GLY A 46 -10.81 -8.74 -19.99
C GLY A 46 -11.98 -8.47 -19.05
N LEU A 47 -11.79 -8.58 -17.73
CA LEU A 47 -12.80 -8.15 -16.77
C LEU A 47 -13.10 -6.66 -16.96
N SER A 48 -14.37 -6.31 -16.77
CA SER A 48 -14.77 -4.90 -16.75
C SER A 48 -14.10 -4.18 -15.59
N ALA A 49 -13.86 -2.87 -15.77
CA ALA A 49 -13.18 -2.09 -14.75
C ALA A 49 -13.99 -2.03 -13.43
N ASP A 50 -15.33 -2.11 -13.49
CA ASP A 50 -16.21 -2.22 -12.32
C ASP A 50 -15.97 -3.51 -11.55
N GLN A 51 -15.93 -4.65 -12.25
CA GLN A 51 -15.65 -5.95 -11.62
C GLN A 51 -14.29 -5.97 -10.92
N ILE A 52 -13.29 -5.34 -11.53
CA ILE A 52 -11.96 -5.23 -10.92
C ILE A 52 -12.02 -4.31 -9.69
N VAL A 53 -12.68 -3.16 -9.75
CA VAL A 53 -12.74 -2.26 -8.59
C VAL A 53 -13.54 -2.84 -7.43
N ALA A 54 -14.60 -3.61 -7.71
CA ALA A 54 -15.40 -4.28 -6.70
C ALA A 54 -14.60 -5.30 -5.87
N GLY A 55 -13.58 -5.93 -6.47
CA GLY A 55 -12.75 -6.95 -5.82
C GLY A 55 -11.43 -6.42 -5.23
N ILE A 56 -11.23 -5.11 -5.12
CA ILE A 56 -10.04 -4.55 -4.47
C ILE A 56 -10.23 -4.55 -2.95
N ASP A 57 -9.32 -5.23 -2.26
CA ASP A 57 -9.28 -5.34 -0.81
C ASP A 57 -8.76 -4.05 -0.16
N VAL A 58 -9.37 -3.68 0.98
CA VAL A 58 -9.04 -2.45 1.73
C VAL A 58 -9.09 -2.64 3.25
N ASP A 59 -9.28 -3.88 3.70
CA ASP A 59 -9.62 -4.18 5.08
C ASP A 59 -8.41 -4.06 6.01
N VAL A 60 -7.23 -4.52 5.58
CA VAL A 60 -6.00 -4.36 6.34
C VAL A 60 -5.65 -2.88 6.48
N PHE A 61 -5.78 -2.10 5.41
CA PHE A 61 -5.59 -0.66 5.49
C PHE A 61 -6.58 0.00 6.46
N LYS A 62 -7.88 -0.30 6.35
CA LYS A 62 -8.90 0.24 7.28
C LYS A 62 -8.59 -0.10 8.74
N GLN A 63 -8.25 -1.36 9.02
CA GLN A 63 -7.86 -1.79 10.36
C GLN A 63 -6.61 -1.07 10.87
N SER A 64 -5.65 -0.81 9.99
CA SER A 64 -4.43 -0.07 10.31
C SER A 64 -4.71 1.39 10.64
N MET A 65 -5.62 2.03 9.91
CA MET A 65 -6.09 3.38 10.22
C MET A 65 -6.81 3.45 11.57
N ILE A 66 -7.71 2.49 11.88
CA ILE A 66 -8.41 2.42 13.17
C ILE A 66 -7.42 2.27 14.33
N GLN A 67 -6.35 1.51 14.13
CA GLN A 67 -5.32 1.26 15.13
C GLN A 67 -4.27 2.38 15.24
N GLY A 68 -4.39 3.45 14.43
CA GLY A 68 -3.42 4.55 14.40
C GLY A 68 -2.02 4.10 13.98
N TYR A 69 -1.92 3.12 13.07
CA TYR A 69 -0.65 2.61 12.59
C TYR A 69 0.09 3.69 11.78
N ASP A 70 1.37 3.87 12.09
CA ASP A 70 2.30 4.77 11.39
C ASP A 70 3.03 3.99 10.30
N PHE A 71 2.67 4.22 9.04
CA PHE A 71 3.24 3.51 7.90
C PHE A 71 4.70 3.92 7.62
N ASN A 72 5.21 5.02 8.20
CA ASN A 72 6.63 5.38 8.10
C ASN A 72 7.53 4.39 8.87
N ARG A 73 6.94 3.52 9.69
CA ARG A 73 7.67 2.39 10.30
C ARG A 73 8.04 1.29 9.31
N LEU A 74 7.36 1.24 8.15
CA LEU A 74 7.64 0.29 7.08
C LEU A 74 8.93 0.64 6.34
N THR A 75 9.07 1.92 6.02
CA THR A 75 10.33 2.52 5.58
C THR A 75 10.40 3.95 6.11
N ALA A 76 11.45 4.24 6.87
CA ALA A 76 11.61 5.54 7.53
C ALA A 76 12.00 6.67 6.55
N ASN A 77 12.22 6.33 5.27
CA ASN A 77 12.70 7.26 4.27
C ASN A 77 11.53 7.75 3.40
N SER A 78 11.51 9.05 3.10
CA SER A 78 10.70 9.58 2.01
C SER A 78 11.08 8.97 0.66
N LEU A 79 10.18 9.00 -0.31
CA LEU A 79 10.46 8.54 -1.67
C LEU A 79 11.60 9.36 -2.29
N LEU A 80 12.67 8.67 -2.67
CA LEU A 80 13.85 9.29 -3.29
C LEU A 80 13.75 9.25 -4.82
N ALA A 81 14.22 10.31 -5.48
CA ALA A 81 14.24 10.38 -6.96
C ALA A 81 14.95 9.18 -7.60
N LYS A 82 16.05 8.70 -6.99
CA LYS A 82 16.79 7.52 -7.47
C LYS A 82 15.97 6.23 -7.49
N ALA A 83 14.88 6.15 -6.72
CA ALA A 83 14.01 4.98 -6.68
C ALA A 83 13.04 4.92 -7.88
N ILE A 84 12.88 6.01 -8.63
CA ILE A 84 11.91 6.15 -9.72
C ILE A 84 12.51 6.73 -11.01
N ILE A 85 13.83 6.71 -11.17
CA ILE A 85 14.57 7.47 -12.20
C ILE A 85 14.06 7.28 -13.65
N ASP A 86 13.52 6.11 -13.99
CA ASP A 86 13.00 5.81 -15.35
C ASP A 86 11.48 6.07 -15.49
N TYR A 87 10.84 6.68 -14.50
CA TYR A 87 9.39 6.83 -14.36
C TYR A 87 8.98 8.27 -13.96
N PRO A 88 9.12 9.26 -14.87
CA PRO A 88 8.85 10.67 -14.58
C PRO A 88 7.39 10.95 -14.17
N GLU A 89 6.45 10.04 -14.48
CA GLU A 89 5.07 10.15 -14.01
C GLU A 89 4.93 10.16 -12.47
N PHE A 90 5.97 9.72 -11.75
CA PHE A 90 6.01 9.65 -10.30
C PHE A 90 6.77 10.82 -9.65
N ASP A 91 7.33 11.77 -10.41
CA ASP A 91 8.14 12.87 -9.86
C ASP A 91 7.38 13.69 -8.79
N LYS A 92 6.07 13.86 -8.96
CA LYS A 92 5.19 14.52 -7.98
C LYS A 92 5.11 13.85 -6.61
N TYR A 93 5.60 12.62 -6.48
CA TYR A 93 5.63 11.86 -5.25
C TYR A 93 7.00 11.88 -4.56
N ILE A 94 8.03 12.49 -5.17
CA ILE A 94 9.34 12.63 -4.54
C ILE A 94 9.19 13.41 -3.22
N GLY A 95 9.89 12.93 -2.19
CA GLY A 95 9.83 13.53 -0.85
C GLY A 95 8.63 13.11 -0.01
N LYS A 96 7.61 12.46 -0.61
CA LYS A 96 6.44 11.97 0.13
C LYS A 96 6.81 10.83 1.08
N SER A 97 6.18 10.84 2.26
CA SER A 97 6.34 9.79 3.27
C SER A 97 5.56 8.51 2.91
N SER A 98 5.83 7.41 3.61
CA SER A 98 5.06 6.17 3.44
C SER A 98 3.58 6.37 3.78
N ASP A 99 3.27 7.11 4.84
CA ASP A 99 1.89 7.47 5.19
C ASP A 99 1.18 8.18 4.04
N GLU A 100 1.83 9.20 3.47
CA GLU A 100 1.25 9.97 2.38
C GLU A 100 1.02 9.11 1.14
N LEU A 101 1.97 8.23 0.81
CA LEU A 101 1.86 7.35 -0.36
C LEU A 101 0.76 6.30 -0.19
N VAL A 102 0.68 5.66 0.98
CA VAL A 102 -0.36 4.69 1.33
C VAL A 102 -1.73 5.39 1.35
N ALA A 103 -1.87 6.52 2.04
CA ALA A 103 -3.12 7.27 2.07
C ALA A 103 -3.58 7.69 0.66
N ASN A 104 -2.64 8.11 -0.20
CA ASN A 104 -2.94 8.49 -1.58
C ASN A 104 -3.47 7.32 -2.42
N VAL A 105 -2.88 6.12 -2.30
CA VAL A 105 -3.31 4.98 -3.11
C VAL A 105 -4.67 4.44 -2.65
N TYR A 106 -4.91 4.34 -1.33
CA TYR A 106 -6.21 3.90 -0.80
C TYR A 106 -7.29 4.97 -0.99
N GLY A 107 -6.94 6.26 -0.94
CA GLY A 107 -7.84 7.34 -1.32
C GLY A 107 -8.34 7.20 -2.76
N LYS A 108 -7.46 6.83 -3.70
CA LYS A 108 -7.85 6.54 -5.10
C LYS A 108 -8.76 5.32 -5.19
N ILE A 109 -8.47 4.25 -4.44
CA ILE A 109 -9.32 3.05 -4.39
C ILE A 109 -10.73 3.42 -3.94
N PHE A 110 -10.88 4.15 -2.82
CA PHE A 110 -12.19 4.54 -2.31
C PHE A 110 -12.96 5.45 -3.28
N VAL A 111 -12.28 6.37 -3.96
CA VAL A 111 -12.92 7.20 -5.00
C VAL A 111 -13.44 6.32 -6.13
N LEU A 112 -12.67 5.34 -6.58
CA LEU A 112 -13.09 4.43 -7.64
C LEU A 112 -14.28 3.57 -7.20
N GLN A 113 -14.23 2.99 -6.00
CA GLN A 113 -15.35 2.21 -5.45
C GLN A 113 -16.63 3.05 -5.32
N LYS A 114 -16.52 4.32 -4.88
CA LYS A 114 -17.68 5.23 -4.83
C LYS A 114 -18.24 5.56 -6.22
N LEU A 115 -17.38 5.78 -7.22
CA LEU A 115 -17.79 6.07 -8.59
C LEU A 115 -18.46 4.86 -9.25
N MET A 116 -17.96 3.65 -8.98
CA MET A 116 -18.57 2.37 -9.39
C MET A 116 -19.98 2.23 -8.82
N ILE A 117 -20.14 2.40 -7.51
CA ILE A 117 -21.46 2.33 -6.84
C ILE A 117 -22.44 3.36 -7.41
N ALA A 118 -21.95 4.54 -7.80
CA ALA A 118 -22.76 5.59 -8.41
C ALA A 118 -23.11 5.36 -9.89
N GLY A 119 -22.65 4.26 -10.51
CA GLY A 119 -22.89 3.95 -11.93
C GLY A 119 -22.20 4.91 -12.92
N ARG A 120 -21.16 5.63 -12.49
CA ARG A 120 -20.43 6.64 -13.31
C ARG A 120 -19.03 6.17 -13.69
N PHE A 121 -18.88 4.89 -13.98
CA PHE A 121 -17.58 4.24 -14.02
C PHE A 121 -17.10 3.92 -15.44
N GLU A 122 -16.72 4.96 -16.19
CA GLU A 122 -15.94 4.79 -17.43
C GLU A 122 -14.47 5.13 -17.17
N GLN A 123 -13.69 4.19 -16.62
CA GLN A 123 -12.39 4.56 -16.04
C GLN A 123 -11.25 3.57 -16.26
N GLY A 124 -11.17 2.91 -17.42
CA GLY A 124 -10.04 2.03 -17.76
C GLY A 124 -8.65 2.68 -17.59
N GLY A 125 -8.54 3.99 -17.85
CA GLY A 125 -7.32 4.77 -17.60
C GLY A 125 -6.98 4.94 -16.11
N LYS A 126 -7.98 5.10 -15.23
CA LYS A 126 -7.75 5.23 -13.79
C LYS A 126 -7.32 3.91 -13.16
N LEU A 127 -7.80 2.77 -13.66
CA LEU A 127 -7.38 1.46 -13.16
C LEU A 127 -5.89 1.20 -13.46
N LYS A 128 -5.43 1.53 -14.68
CA LYS A 128 -4.00 1.47 -15.03
C LYS A 128 -3.16 2.44 -14.18
N SER A 129 -3.68 3.64 -13.91
CA SER A 129 -3.02 4.59 -13.01
C SER A 129 -2.95 4.08 -11.56
N LEU A 130 -4.01 3.42 -11.08
CA LEU A 130 -4.04 2.81 -9.76
C LEU A 130 -3.02 1.69 -9.66
N LEU A 131 -2.98 0.78 -10.64
CA LEU A 131 -2.01 -0.32 -10.69
C LEU A 131 -0.57 0.20 -10.60
N ARG A 132 -0.23 1.22 -11.40
CA ARG A 132 1.08 1.88 -11.35
C ARG A 132 1.39 2.46 -9.98
N MET A 133 0.42 3.11 -9.34
CA MET A 133 0.58 3.67 -7.99
C MET A 133 0.79 2.56 -6.95
N LEU A 134 0.01 1.47 -6.99
CA LEU A 134 0.19 0.33 -6.09
C LEU A 134 1.58 -0.27 -6.20
N ILE A 135 2.10 -0.43 -7.43
CA ILE A 135 3.46 -0.92 -7.67
C ILE A 135 4.50 0.03 -7.07
N LEU A 136 4.36 1.34 -7.27
CA LEU A 136 5.24 2.33 -6.65
C LEU A 136 5.26 2.20 -5.13
N VAL A 137 4.07 2.16 -4.51
CA VAL A 137 3.93 2.05 -3.05
C VAL A 137 4.55 0.73 -2.56
N LEU A 138 4.27 -0.40 -3.21
CA LEU A 138 4.84 -1.69 -2.83
C LEU A 138 6.37 -1.65 -2.80
N PHE A 139 6.99 -1.19 -3.88
CA PHE A 139 8.45 -1.12 -3.98
C PHE A 139 9.04 -0.16 -2.95
N HIS A 140 8.41 0.99 -2.74
CA HIS A 140 8.82 1.95 -1.72
C HIS A 140 8.78 1.32 -0.32
N LEU A 141 7.67 0.70 0.07
CA LEU A 141 7.49 0.06 1.38
C LEU A 141 8.45 -1.13 1.59
N GLN A 142 8.89 -1.78 0.52
CA GLN A 142 9.92 -2.81 0.56
C GLN A 142 11.37 -2.25 0.59
N GLY A 143 11.53 -0.92 0.54
CA GLY A 143 12.85 -0.28 0.48
C GLY A 143 13.59 -0.50 -0.84
N ARG A 144 12.87 -0.77 -1.93
CA ARG A 144 13.42 -1.11 -3.25
C ARG A 144 13.15 0.02 -4.25
N ALA A 145 14.06 0.17 -5.22
CA ALA A 145 13.84 1.01 -6.40
C ALA A 145 12.97 0.25 -7.41
N LEU A 146 12.16 0.99 -8.18
CA LEU A 146 11.45 0.40 -9.32
C LEU A 146 12.45 -0.22 -10.31
N PRO A 147 12.09 -1.35 -10.96
CA PRO A 147 12.96 -1.99 -11.92
C PRO A 147 13.23 -1.05 -13.10
N LYS A 148 14.45 -1.11 -13.65
CA LYS A 148 14.80 -0.30 -14.83
C LYS A 148 13.83 -0.56 -15.96
N ARG A 149 13.42 0.51 -16.65
CA ARG A 149 12.58 0.37 -17.84
C ARG A 149 13.42 -0.34 -18.90
N LYS A 150 12.98 -1.52 -19.36
CA LYS A 150 13.65 -2.19 -20.49
C LYS A 150 13.57 -1.25 -21.69
N SER A 151 14.71 -0.73 -22.12
CA SER A 151 14.87 -0.09 -23.42
C SER A 151 14.46 -1.12 -24.46
N SER A 152 13.33 -0.89 -25.11
CA SER A 152 12.89 -1.65 -26.28
C SER A 152 13.58 -1.07 -27.51
#